data_AF-A0A849GT36-F1
#
_entry.id   AF-A0A849GT36-F1
#
_cell.length_a   1.000
_cell.length_b   1.000
_cell.length_c   1.000
_cell.angle_alpha   90.00
_cell.angle_beta   90.00
_cell.angle_gamma   90.00
#
_symmetry.space_group_name_H-M   'P 1'
#
loop_
_entity.id
_entity.type
_entity.pdbx_description
1 polymer ?
#
loop_
_entity_poly.entity_id
_entity_poly.type
_entity_poly.pdbx_seq_one_letter_code
_entity_poly.pdbx_strand_id
1 'polypeptide(L)'
;MTWAALFLWPLVAVVLFKTIRLPVALLATIIGGYLLLPTRTAFDLPLLPSLDKQTVPVLAALLGVLLFSGQRQVTATGQTPAPWPVQPGFMPRNKVAFVLLLVIVFGLIGTHMTNADVAIYGYRVLPALRPYDAMSAILSMFLVLLPFFLARKVLASRDGQVLLLKALAVAAVAYTFLALYEIRMSPQINRMVYGFFQHDFGQHFRNGGWRPVVFLDHGLQLGIFWTTAVISAACLVRITSDKERLIWLLLMFWLLGVLFLSKVLGAQLICIAMLGVVFFLPRHLQILAAVFIISCFLIYPVLRVTNLLPFDLILSNVDPWRAYSLQYRLDNEQLLLEKANERPLFGWGGWGRSRVYTDWGDDIATTDGAWVIQLGLSGWVGYIGYFGLMCWGVLSLLWQRREGADLVSVALALALTAMIADFVPNTNSSPVTWLLAGSLIGRLETARHKSSPSEPAAQEDAPPARDIRYAREGSEVVLRSKGLSQSPDRKALPYRREFGKARP
;
A
#
# COMPACT_ATOMS: atom_id res chain seq x y z
N MET A 1 22.04 -9.09 22.00
CA MET A 1 21.91 -8.52 20.63
C MET A 1 20.50 -8.01 20.35
N THR A 2 19.46 -8.81 20.63
CA THR A 2 18.03 -8.52 20.39
C THR A 2 17.57 -7.12 20.85
N TRP A 3 17.72 -6.80 22.14
CA TRP A 3 17.39 -5.46 22.68
C TRP A 3 18.18 -4.33 22.03
N ALA A 4 19.48 -4.55 21.75
CA ALA A 4 20.33 -3.54 21.12
C ALA A 4 19.85 -3.23 19.69
N ALA A 5 19.43 -4.24 18.91
CA ALA A 5 18.88 -4.01 17.57
C ALA A 5 17.61 -3.14 17.61
N LEU A 6 16.74 -3.36 18.61
CA LEU A 6 15.53 -2.55 18.83
C LEU A 6 15.89 -1.10 19.19
N PHE A 7 16.70 -0.88 20.23
CA PHE A 7 17.04 0.46 20.73
C PHE A 7 18.02 1.26 19.85
N LEU A 8 18.82 0.60 19.00
CA LEU A 8 19.67 1.27 18.01
C LEU A 8 18.89 1.66 16.75
N TRP A 9 17.71 1.09 16.49
CA TRP A 9 16.95 1.36 15.26
C TRP A 9 16.58 2.85 15.07
N PRO A 10 16.18 3.62 16.11
CA PRO A 10 16.00 5.07 15.98
C PRO A 10 17.27 5.82 15.58
N LEU A 11 18.45 5.39 16.01
CA LEU A 11 19.73 5.99 15.60
C LEU A 11 20.03 5.68 14.13
N VAL A 12 19.80 4.44 13.69
CA VAL A 12 19.90 4.03 12.28
C VAL A 12 18.95 4.88 11.42
N ALA A 13 17.70 5.07 11.87
CA ALA A 13 16.74 5.95 11.19
C ALA A 13 17.28 7.38 11.07
N VAL A 14 17.76 8.00 12.16
CA VAL A 14 18.33 9.35 12.09
C VAL A 14 19.51 9.44 11.12
N VAL A 15 20.36 8.42 11.05
CA VAL A 15 21.46 8.35 10.06
C VAL A 15 20.90 8.26 8.63
N LEU A 16 19.90 7.42 8.37
CA LEU A 16 19.24 7.33 7.06
C LEU A 16 18.61 8.68 6.66
N PHE A 17 17.85 9.32 7.55
CA PHE A 17 17.21 10.62 7.27
C PHE A 17 18.22 11.78 7.12
N LYS A 18 19.45 11.65 7.64
CA LYS A 18 20.55 12.59 7.37
C LYS A 18 21.30 12.32 6.06
N THR A 19 21.42 11.06 5.63
CA THR A 19 22.32 10.66 4.54
C THR A 19 21.63 10.48 3.18
N ILE A 20 20.36 10.08 3.17
CA ILE A 20 19.60 9.78 1.94
C ILE A 20 18.29 10.57 1.87
N ARG A 21 17.75 10.70 0.64
CA ARG A 21 16.56 11.53 0.37
C ARG A 21 15.37 11.07 1.22
N LEU A 22 14.64 12.03 1.81
CA LEU A 22 13.46 11.83 2.68
C LEU A 22 12.56 10.61 2.36
N PRO A 23 12.05 10.40 1.13
CA PRO A 23 11.17 9.27 0.84
C PRO A 23 11.91 7.91 0.86
N VAL A 24 13.20 7.89 0.52
CA VAL A 24 14.04 6.69 0.58
C VAL A 24 14.36 6.36 2.04
N ALA A 25 14.67 7.37 2.85
CA ALA A 25 14.88 7.21 4.30
C ALA A 25 13.64 6.64 5.00
N LEU A 26 12.45 7.17 4.68
CA LEU A 26 11.16 6.66 5.18
C LEU A 26 10.97 5.18 4.85
N LEU A 27 11.15 4.81 3.57
CA LEU A 27 10.96 3.44 3.10
C LEU A 27 12.00 2.48 3.70
N ALA A 28 13.27 2.87 3.73
CA ALA A 28 14.34 2.08 4.34
C ALA A 28 14.13 1.89 5.85
N THR A 29 13.64 2.91 6.56
CA THR A 29 13.36 2.81 8.00
C THR A 29 12.21 1.85 8.28
N ILE A 30 11.08 1.96 7.57
CA ILE A 30 9.90 1.13 7.84
C ILE A 30 10.06 -0.29 7.29
N ILE A 31 10.42 -0.43 6.01
CA ILE A 31 10.58 -1.75 5.36
C ILE A 31 11.80 -2.48 5.95
N GLY A 32 12.92 -1.78 6.16
CA GLY A 32 14.11 -2.36 6.79
C GLY A 32 13.84 -2.80 8.22
N GLY A 33 13.10 -2.02 9.01
CA GLY A 33 12.76 -2.38 10.38
C GLY A 33 11.83 -3.60 10.44
N TYR A 34 10.79 -3.59 9.60
CA TYR A 34 9.89 -4.73 9.42
C TYR A 34 10.61 -6.00 8.95
N LEU A 35 11.61 -5.90 8.07
CA LEU A 35 12.35 -7.07 7.61
C LEU A 35 13.43 -7.53 8.59
N LEU A 36 14.12 -6.64 9.31
CA LEU A 36 15.33 -7.00 10.05
C LEU A 36 15.13 -7.15 11.56
N LEU A 37 14.22 -6.39 12.19
CA LEU A 37 14.11 -6.40 13.65
C LEU A 37 13.57 -7.74 14.22
N PRO A 38 13.92 -8.10 15.47
CA PRO A 38 13.43 -9.31 16.13
C PRO A 38 11.96 -9.20 16.56
N THR A 39 11.21 -10.31 16.52
CA THR A 39 9.75 -10.28 16.77
C THR A 39 9.34 -10.47 18.24
N ARG A 40 10.10 -11.23 19.05
CA ARG A 40 9.74 -11.52 20.46
C ARG A 40 10.02 -10.41 21.47
N THR A 41 10.76 -9.36 21.12
CA THR A 41 11.04 -8.26 22.05
C THR A 41 9.99 -7.16 21.96
N ALA A 42 9.12 -7.13 22.97
CA ALA A 42 8.31 -5.98 23.33
C ALA A 42 8.86 -5.36 24.62
N PHE A 43 8.98 -4.03 24.66
CA PHE A 43 9.22 -3.29 25.90
C PHE A 43 7.95 -2.51 26.26
N ASP A 44 7.26 -2.96 27.30
CA ASP A 44 6.00 -2.39 27.73
C ASP A 44 6.25 -1.14 28.58
N LEU A 45 5.85 0.01 28.05
CA LEU A 45 5.92 1.29 28.75
C LEU A 45 4.58 1.56 29.46
N PRO A 46 4.58 2.16 30.66
CA PRO A 46 3.36 2.60 31.30
C PRO A 46 2.56 3.54 30.37
N LEU A 47 1.28 3.21 30.17
CA LEU A 47 0.31 4.00 29.38
C LEU A 47 0.58 4.08 27.86
N LEU A 48 1.68 3.50 27.35
CA LEU A 48 2.05 3.54 25.93
C LEU A 48 2.03 2.11 25.33
N PRO A 49 1.77 1.95 24.01
CA PRO A 49 1.87 0.65 23.36
C PRO A 49 3.28 0.07 23.44
N SER A 50 3.38 -1.25 23.36
CA SER A 50 4.64 -2.00 23.35
C SER A 50 5.63 -1.42 22.34
N LEU A 51 6.87 -1.15 22.78
CA LEU A 51 7.97 -0.86 21.87
C LEU A 51 8.50 -2.18 21.31
N ASP A 52 8.17 -2.46 20.06
CA ASP A 52 8.42 -3.73 19.39
C ASP A 52 8.78 -3.52 17.89
N LYS A 53 8.87 -4.62 17.15
CA LYS A 53 9.15 -4.66 15.71
C LYS A 53 8.21 -3.83 14.84
N GLN A 54 6.95 -3.66 15.24
CA GLN A 54 5.94 -2.93 14.49
C GLN A 54 5.94 -1.45 14.86
N THR A 55 6.11 -1.11 16.15
CA THR A 55 6.03 0.27 16.62
C THR A 55 7.33 1.05 16.48
N VAL A 56 8.51 0.46 16.76
CA VAL A 56 9.79 1.18 16.81
C VAL A 56 10.24 1.74 15.45
N PRO A 57 10.21 1.00 14.32
CA PRO A 57 10.54 1.56 13.00
C PRO A 57 9.61 2.71 12.60
N VAL A 58 8.36 2.61 13.02
CA VAL A 58 7.27 3.48 12.62
C VAL A 58 7.34 4.80 13.39
N LEU A 59 7.59 4.76 14.71
CA LEU A 59 7.90 5.93 15.53
C LEU A 59 9.21 6.62 15.08
N ALA A 60 10.26 5.85 14.80
CA ALA A 60 11.52 6.38 14.29
C ALA A 60 11.35 7.10 12.94
N ALA A 61 10.51 6.54 12.05
CA ALA A 61 10.17 7.16 10.77
C ALA A 61 9.32 8.43 10.92
N LEU A 62 8.41 8.49 11.90
CA LEU A 62 7.67 9.72 12.22
C LEU A 62 8.63 10.84 12.67
N LEU A 63 9.53 10.55 13.62
CA LEU A 63 10.53 11.51 14.08
C LEU A 63 11.42 11.99 12.92
N GLY A 64 11.87 11.08 12.06
CA GLY A 64 12.60 11.42 10.84
C GLY A 64 11.82 12.35 9.90
N VAL A 65 10.54 12.08 9.65
CA VAL A 65 9.71 12.96 8.80
C VAL A 65 9.47 14.31 9.48
N LEU A 66 9.23 14.37 10.79
CA LEU A 66 9.04 15.64 11.51
C LEU A 66 10.30 16.52 11.49
N LEU A 67 11.48 15.93 11.72
CA LEU A 67 12.74 16.68 11.80
C LEU A 67 13.29 17.09 10.42
N PHE A 68 13.08 16.29 9.38
CA PHE A 68 13.75 16.47 8.08
C PHE A 68 12.85 16.88 6.92
N SER A 69 11.51 16.88 7.05
CA SER A 69 10.60 17.21 5.93
C SER A 69 10.66 18.66 5.42
N GLY A 70 11.25 19.59 6.19
CA GLY A 70 11.50 20.98 5.77
C GLY A 70 12.95 21.28 5.36
N GLN A 71 13.88 20.32 5.47
CA GLN A 71 15.30 20.58 5.23
C GLN A 71 15.71 20.31 3.78
N ARG A 72 16.48 21.24 3.18
CA ARG A 72 17.20 20.98 1.92
C ARG A 72 18.36 20.02 2.21
N GLN A 73 18.13 18.73 2.02
CA GLN A 73 19.17 17.71 2.14
C GLN A 73 20.22 17.87 1.02
N VAL A 74 21.47 18.12 1.41
CA VAL A 74 22.65 18.00 0.52
C VAL A 74 23.01 16.52 0.46
N THR A 75 23.09 15.92 -0.73
CA THR A 75 23.51 14.51 -0.85
C THR A 75 25.02 14.38 -0.65
N ALA A 76 25.50 13.17 -0.31
CA ALA A 76 26.93 12.88 -0.17
C ALA A 76 27.77 13.21 -1.41
N THR A 77 27.14 13.39 -2.57
CA THR A 77 27.72 13.86 -3.84
C THR A 77 27.84 15.40 -3.96
N GLY A 78 27.55 16.16 -2.89
CA GLY A 78 27.61 17.63 -2.88
C GLY A 78 26.47 18.33 -3.62
N GLN A 79 25.55 17.59 -4.24
CA GLN A 79 24.43 18.15 -5.00
C GLN A 79 23.23 18.44 -4.09
N THR A 80 22.51 19.53 -4.38
CA THR A 80 21.20 19.85 -3.78
C THR A 80 20.10 19.37 -4.73
N PRO A 81 19.56 18.14 -4.55
CA PRO A 81 18.45 17.67 -5.37
C PRO A 81 17.23 18.59 -5.24
N ALA A 82 16.40 18.62 -6.30
CA ALA A 82 15.13 19.33 -6.29
C ALA A 82 14.26 18.91 -5.06
N PRO A 83 13.53 19.86 -4.43
CA PRO A 83 12.70 19.58 -3.26
C PRO A 83 11.72 18.45 -3.52
N TRP A 84 11.63 17.52 -2.58
CA TRP A 84 10.66 16.44 -2.68
C TRP A 84 9.25 16.96 -2.34
N PRO A 85 8.21 16.68 -3.14
CA PRO A 85 6.86 17.14 -2.83
C PRO A 85 6.28 16.37 -1.62
N VAL A 86 6.06 17.09 -0.52
CA VAL A 86 5.44 16.56 0.71
C VAL A 86 4.06 17.20 0.89
N GLN A 87 3.04 16.38 1.16
CA GLN A 87 1.68 16.89 1.41
C GLN A 87 1.61 17.64 2.76
N PRO A 88 0.82 18.74 2.85
CA PRO A 88 0.62 19.47 4.09
C PRO A 88 -0.26 18.69 5.08
N GLY A 89 0.04 18.85 6.38
CA GLY A 89 -0.60 18.11 7.47
C GLY A 89 -0.27 16.61 7.49
N PHE A 90 -0.99 15.85 8.33
CA PHE A 90 -0.95 14.38 8.38
C PHE A 90 -2.32 13.77 8.06
N MET A 91 -3.41 14.37 8.54
CA MET A 91 -4.78 13.91 8.31
C MET A 91 -5.20 13.99 6.83
N PRO A 92 -5.84 12.94 6.27
CA PRO A 92 -6.26 12.90 4.87
C PRO A 92 -7.31 14.00 4.58
N ARG A 93 -7.18 14.60 3.40
CA ARG A 93 -8.13 15.56 2.81
C ARG A 93 -9.25 14.85 2.06
N ASN A 94 -9.09 13.57 1.70
CA ASN A 94 -10.14 12.77 1.11
C ASN A 94 -11.27 12.55 2.14
N LYS A 95 -12.45 13.13 1.90
CA LYS A 95 -13.60 13.09 2.83
C LYS A 95 -13.97 11.68 3.28
N VAL A 96 -13.94 10.69 2.39
CA VAL A 96 -14.30 9.30 2.72
C VAL A 96 -13.24 8.65 3.60
N ALA A 97 -11.94 8.86 3.29
CA ALA A 97 -10.85 8.39 4.15
C ALA A 97 -10.89 9.04 5.55
N PHE A 98 -11.24 10.32 5.63
CA PHE A 98 -11.41 11.03 6.90
C PHE A 98 -12.60 10.50 7.71
N VAL A 99 -13.76 10.25 7.07
CA VAL A 99 -14.91 9.61 7.72
C VAL A 99 -14.57 8.20 8.20
N LEU A 100 -13.85 7.40 7.41
CA LEU A 100 -13.42 6.06 7.82
C LEU A 100 -12.47 6.08 9.03
N LEU A 101 -11.59 7.08 9.15
CA LEU A 101 -10.80 7.29 10.37
C LEU A 101 -11.67 7.62 11.59
N LEU A 102 -12.70 8.46 11.42
CA LEU A 102 -13.66 8.74 12.51
C LEU A 102 -14.46 7.49 12.89
N VAL A 103 -14.84 6.65 11.92
CA VAL A 103 -15.50 5.36 12.15
C VAL A 103 -14.61 4.39 12.92
N ILE A 104 -13.29 4.35 12.65
CA ILE A 104 -12.34 3.58 13.46
C ILE A 104 -12.33 4.06 14.92
N VAL A 105 -12.17 5.37 15.15
CA VAL A 105 -12.09 5.93 16.52
C VAL A 105 -13.42 5.72 17.26
N PHE A 106 -14.55 5.99 16.61
CA PHE A 106 -15.89 5.75 17.18
C PHE A 106 -16.13 4.27 17.46
N GLY A 107 -15.71 3.38 16.56
CA GLY A 107 -15.78 1.92 16.75
C GLY A 107 -15.00 1.47 17.97
N LEU A 108 -13.77 1.95 18.16
CA LEU A 108 -12.95 1.63 19.34
C LEU A 108 -13.57 2.14 20.64
N ILE A 109 -14.13 3.36 20.66
CA ILE A 109 -14.84 3.89 21.84
C ILE A 109 -16.07 3.02 22.14
N GLY A 110 -16.90 2.75 21.13
CA GLY A 110 -18.09 1.90 21.26
C GLY A 110 -17.76 0.51 21.79
N THR A 111 -16.70 -0.13 21.25
CA THR A 111 -16.20 -1.43 21.70
C THR A 111 -15.96 -1.46 23.21
N HIS A 112 -15.30 -0.45 23.77
CA HIS A 112 -14.99 -0.42 25.20
C HIS A 112 -16.23 -0.05 26.04
N MET A 113 -17.11 0.81 25.53
CA MET A 113 -18.35 1.17 26.23
C MET A 113 -19.37 0.03 26.27
N THR A 114 -19.46 -0.82 25.24
CA THR A 114 -20.39 -1.96 25.19
C THR A 114 -19.85 -3.25 25.79
N ASN A 115 -18.63 -3.25 26.33
CA ASN A 115 -17.97 -4.43 26.92
C ASN A 115 -17.57 -4.20 28.39
N ALA A 116 -18.40 -3.45 29.13
CA ALA A 116 -18.24 -3.18 30.56
C ALA A 116 -18.58 -4.39 31.48
N ASP A 117 -18.95 -5.53 30.89
CA ASP A 117 -19.27 -6.79 31.56
C ASP A 117 -18.05 -7.72 31.68
N VAL A 118 -17.99 -8.50 32.75
CA VAL A 118 -16.98 -9.57 32.93
C VAL A 118 -17.43 -10.80 32.15
N ALA A 119 -16.56 -11.37 31.31
CA ALA A 119 -16.86 -12.61 30.58
C ALA A 119 -16.28 -13.81 31.33
N ILE A 120 -17.11 -14.80 31.64
CA ILE A 120 -16.76 -15.95 32.48
C ILE A 120 -16.94 -17.23 31.66
N TYR A 121 -15.88 -18.04 31.60
CA TYR A 121 -15.85 -19.33 30.91
C TYR A 121 -15.16 -20.34 31.83
N GLY A 122 -15.93 -21.08 32.63
CA GLY A 122 -15.40 -22.02 33.63
C GLY A 122 -14.39 -21.36 34.58
N TYR A 123 -13.14 -21.85 34.58
CA TYR A 123 -12.05 -21.27 35.40
C TYR A 123 -11.53 -19.93 34.85
N ARG A 124 -11.84 -19.56 33.60
CA ARG A 124 -11.31 -18.37 32.92
C ARG A 124 -12.25 -17.18 33.11
N VAL A 125 -11.78 -16.17 33.85
CA VAL A 125 -12.48 -14.90 34.04
C VAL A 125 -11.74 -13.81 33.27
N LEU A 126 -12.38 -13.24 32.25
CA LEU A 126 -11.84 -12.14 31.46
C LEU A 126 -12.39 -10.79 31.95
N PRO A 127 -11.51 -9.79 32.20
CA PRO A 127 -11.93 -8.53 32.78
C PRO A 127 -12.90 -7.76 31.87
N ALA A 128 -13.77 -6.98 32.51
CA ALA A 128 -14.54 -5.93 31.84
C ALA A 128 -13.60 -4.87 31.25
N LEU A 129 -13.94 -4.36 30.06
CA LEU A 129 -13.20 -3.27 29.44
C LEU A 129 -13.50 -1.96 30.15
N ARG A 130 -12.45 -1.21 30.48
CA ARG A 130 -12.56 0.09 31.14
C ARG A 130 -12.62 1.20 30.08
N PRO A 131 -13.29 2.34 30.36
CA PRO A 131 -13.21 3.52 29.49
C PRO A 131 -11.76 4.00 29.26
N TYR A 132 -10.88 3.76 30.23
CA TYR A 132 -9.44 4.02 30.11
C TYR A 132 -8.79 3.21 28.98
N ASP A 133 -9.14 1.92 28.84
CA ASP A 133 -8.54 1.01 27.86
C ASP A 133 -8.85 1.46 26.42
N ALA A 134 -9.96 2.19 26.22
CA ALA A 134 -10.31 2.80 24.92
C ALA A 134 -9.24 3.79 24.44
N MET A 135 -8.64 4.57 25.34
CA MET A 135 -7.57 5.51 25.00
C MET A 135 -6.30 4.76 24.56
N SER A 136 -5.93 3.71 25.29
CA SER A 136 -4.82 2.82 24.91
C SER A 136 -5.07 2.15 23.55
N ALA A 137 -6.29 1.70 23.28
CA ALA A 137 -6.66 1.10 21.99
C ALA A 137 -6.60 2.11 20.83
N ILE A 138 -7.05 3.35 21.03
CA ILE A 138 -6.94 4.45 20.04
C ILE A 138 -5.47 4.75 19.76
N LEU A 139 -4.62 4.82 20.79
CA LEU A 139 -3.19 5.09 20.65
C LEU A 139 -2.48 3.95 19.90
N SER A 140 -2.75 2.69 20.24
CA SER A 140 -2.25 1.52 19.49
C SER A 140 -2.68 1.53 18.03
N MET A 141 -3.96 1.84 17.76
CA MET A 141 -4.47 1.97 16.39
C MET A 141 -3.80 3.13 15.63
N PHE A 142 -3.51 4.25 16.31
CA PHE A 142 -2.77 5.36 15.70
C PHE A 142 -1.36 4.93 15.26
N LEU A 143 -0.65 4.11 16.05
CA LEU A 143 0.64 3.54 15.64
C LEU A 143 0.51 2.59 14.43
N VAL A 144 -0.52 1.74 14.40
CA VAL A 144 -0.82 0.86 13.25
C VAL A 144 -1.10 1.66 11.98
N LEU A 145 -1.78 2.81 12.09
CA LEU A 145 -2.11 3.72 10.98
C LEU A 145 -1.00 4.72 10.65
N LEU A 146 0.07 4.81 11.44
CA LEU A 146 1.14 5.77 11.21
C LEU A 146 1.91 5.57 9.88
N PRO A 147 2.19 4.34 9.39
CA PRO A 147 2.76 4.13 8.06
C PRO A 147 1.84 4.67 6.96
N PHE A 148 0.52 4.55 7.15
CA PHE A 148 -0.48 5.11 6.24
C PHE A 148 -0.40 6.64 6.19
N PHE A 149 -0.36 7.31 7.35
CA PHE A 149 -0.21 8.77 7.39
C PHE A 149 1.12 9.24 6.78
N LEU A 150 2.22 8.55 7.06
CA LEU A 150 3.54 8.86 6.52
C LEU A 150 3.63 8.66 5.00
N ALA A 151 3.08 7.56 4.47
CA ALA A 151 3.01 7.33 3.02
C ALA A 151 2.06 8.30 2.32
N ARG A 152 0.90 8.61 2.91
CA ARG A 152 -0.01 9.64 2.40
C ARG A 152 0.65 11.03 2.40
N LYS A 153 1.55 11.29 3.35
CA LYS A 153 2.31 12.56 3.44
C LYS A 153 3.46 12.65 2.45
N VAL A 154 4.29 11.62 2.34
CA VAL A 154 5.59 11.67 1.64
C VAL A 154 5.57 10.93 0.29
N LEU A 155 4.71 9.93 0.10
CA LEU A 155 4.69 9.04 -1.07
C LEU A 155 3.43 9.24 -1.94
N ALA A 156 2.77 10.40 -1.84
CA ALA A 156 1.58 10.76 -2.61
C ALA A 156 1.85 11.07 -4.09
N SER A 157 3.08 11.41 -4.46
CA SER A 157 3.47 11.72 -5.83
C SER A 157 3.60 10.45 -6.69
N ARG A 158 3.52 10.60 -8.01
CA ARG A 158 3.78 9.48 -8.95
C ARG A 158 5.17 8.88 -8.72
N ASP A 159 6.18 9.72 -8.50
CA ASP A 159 7.55 9.26 -8.28
C ASP A 159 7.72 8.59 -6.91
N GLY A 160 6.97 9.03 -5.89
CA GLY A 160 6.88 8.34 -4.60
C GLY A 160 6.23 6.96 -4.70
N GLN A 161 5.20 6.83 -5.54
CA GLN A 161 4.60 5.55 -5.88
C GLN A 161 5.57 4.61 -6.62
N VAL A 162 6.28 5.11 -7.65
CA VAL A 162 7.34 4.33 -8.33
C VAL A 162 8.43 3.91 -7.34
N LEU A 163 8.85 4.82 -6.45
CA LEU A 163 9.88 4.54 -5.45
C LEU A 163 9.43 3.49 -4.43
N LEU A 164 8.16 3.48 -4.00
CA LEU A 164 7.62 2.43 -3.13
C LEU A 164 7.65 1.05 -3.82
N LEU A 165 7.23 0.95 -5.09
CA LEU A 165 7.35 -0.30 -5.86
C LEU A 165 8.82 -0.75 -5.97
N LYS A 166 9.73 0.17 -6.29
CA LYS A 166 11.17 -0.11 -6.39
C LYS A 166 11.75 -0.57 -5.04
N ALA A 167 11.37 0.08 -3.94
CA ALA A 167 11.83 -0.27 -2.59
C ALA A 167 11.36 -1.66 -2.17
N LEU A 168 10.10 -2.03 -2.46
CA LEU A 168 9.58 -3.38 -2.17
C LEU A 168 10.34 -4.45 -2.93
N ALA A 169 10.53 -4.26 -4.24
CA ALA A 169 11.28 -5.21 -5.08
C ALA A 169 12.75 -5.33 -4.64
N VAL A 170 13.45 -4.21 -4.41
CA VAL A 170 14.88 -4.23 -4.03
C VAL A 170 15.09 -4.79 -2.62
N ALA A 171 14.26 -4.41 -1.65
CA ALA A 171 14.34 -4.96 -0.29
C ALA A 171 14.06 -6.46 -0.27
N ALA A 172 13.08 -6.93 -1.05
CA ALA A 172 12.82 -8.35 -1.23
C ALA A 172 14.01 -9.11 -1.82
N VAL A 173 14.64 -8.58 -2.88
CA VAL A 173 15.83 -9.20 -3.50
C VAL A 173 16.97 -9.31 -2.49
N ALA A 174 17.28 -8.23 -1.75
CA ALA A 174 18.29 -8.29 -0.68
C ALA A 174 17.95 -9.34 0.40
N TYR A 175 16.67 -9.48 0.74
CA TYR A 175 16.20 -10.48 1.71
C TYR A 175 16.23 -11.93 1.18
N THR A 176 16.17 -12.14 -0.14
CA THR A 176 16.23 -13.50 -0.71
C THR A 176 17.53 -14.23 -0.42
N PHE A 177 18.67 -13.53 -0.28
CA PHE A 177 19.94 -14.18 0.02
C PHE A 177 19.94 -14.87 1.40
N LEU A 178 19.37 -14.21 2.41
CA LEU A 178 19.16 -14.79 3.74
C LEU A 178 18.17 -15.97 3.67
N ALA A 179 17.10 -15.82 2.90
CA ALA A 179 16.06 -16.84 2.84
C ALA A 179 16.48 -18.09 2.03
N LEU A 180 17.31 -17.94 1.00
CA LEU A 180 17.90 -19.05 0.25
C LEU A 180 18.82 -19.91 1.13
N TYR A 181 19.55 -19.30 2.07
CA TYR A 181 20.30 -20.03 3.09
C TYR A 181 19.35 -20.89 3.95
N GLU A 182 18.24 -20.34 4.44
CA GLU A 182 17.28 -21.12 5.25
C GLU A 182 16.54 -22.20 4.46
N ILE A 183 16.22 -21.97 3.17
CA ILE A 183 15.67 -22.99 2.28
C ILE A 183 16.62 -24.20 2.19
N ARG A 184 17.94 -23.97 2.17
CA ARG A 184 18.97 -25.01 2.04
C ARG A 184 19.38 -25.65 3.37
N MET A 185 19.37 -24.91 4.46
CA MET A 185 19.97 -25.30 5.76
C MET A 185 18.96 -25.53 6.90
N SER A 186 17.69 -25.15 6.71
CA SER A 186 16.61 -24.96 7.72
C SER A 186 16.54 -23.55 8.34
N PRO A 187 15.39 -23.14 8.91
CA PRO A 187 15.21 -21.81 9.50
C PRO A 187 16.05 -21.60 10.76
N GLN A 188 17.19 -20.93 10.62
CA GLN A 188 18.17 -20.76 11.72
C GLN A 188 18.69 -19.32 11.86
N ILE A 189 18.45 -18.41 10.91
CA ILE A 189 19.11 -17.09 10.92
C ILE A 189 18.67 -16.26 12.12
N ASN A 190 17.39 -16.31 12.51
CA ASN A 190 16.95 -15.65 13.74
C ASN A 190 17.71 -16.16 14.96
N ARG A 191 17.90 -17.48 15.08
CA ARG A 191 18.61 -18.10 16.20
C ARG A 191 20.09 -17.71 16.21
N MET A 192 20.72 -17.62 15.05
CA MET A 192 22.12 -17.19 14.90
C MET A 192 22.35 -15.72 15.30
N VAL A 193 21.40 -14.83 15.02
CA VAL A 193 21.55 -13.37 15.23
C VAL A 193 20.95 -12.89 16.56
N TYR A 194 19.81 -13.45 16.96
CA TYR A 194 19.01 -13.02 18.11
C TYR A 194 18.85 -14.07 19.21
N GLY A 195 19.34 -15.31 19.01
CA GLY A 195 19.38 -16.35 20.04
C GLY A 195 18.08 -17.12 20.26
N PHE A 196 17.01 -16.82 19.53
CA PHE A 196 15.72 -17.52 19.65
C PHE A 196 15.14 -17.94 18.29
N PHE A 197 14.08 -18.73 18.33
CA PHE A 197 13.27 -19.04 17.15
C PHE A 197 11.84 -18.56 17.38
N GLN A 198 11.20 -17.99 16.35
CA GLN A 198 9.99 -17.18 16.50
C GLN A 198 8.79 -18.02 16.95
N HIS A 199 8.44 -19.03 16.15
CA HIS A 199 7.25 -19.89 16.28
C HIS A 199 7.64 -21.37 16.40
N ASP A 200 6.72 -22.30 16.12
CA ASP A 200 7.01 -23.74 16.09
C ASP A 200 7.83 -24.11 14.84
N PHE A 201 8.98 -24.72 15.07
CA PHE A 201 9.91 -25.16 14.02
C PHE A 201 9.29 -26.20 13.07
N GLY A 202 8.39 -27.06 13.58
CA GLY A 202 7.74 -28.11 12.78
C GLY A 202 6.87 -27.57 11.65
N GLN A 203 6.19 -26.44 11.86
CA GLN A 203 5.25 -25.84 10.90
C GLN A 203 5.93 -25.33 9.61
N HIS A 204 7.25 -25.16 9.65
CA HIS A 204 8.08 -24.71 8.55
C HIS A 204 8.64 -25.85 7.69
N PHE A 205 8.51 -27.11 8.09
CA PHE A 205 8.78 -28.24 7.22
C PHE A 205 7.53 -28.57 6.38
N ARG A 206 7.64 -28.55 5.05
CA ARG A 206 6.51 -28.83 4.15
C ARG A 206 7.01 -29.37 2.81
N ASN A 207 6.34 -30.39 2.27
CA ASN A 207 6.67 -31.02 0.98
C ASN A 207 8.18 -31.34 0.84
N GLY A 208 8.76 -32.03 1.83
CA GLY A 208 10.15 -32.49 1.79
C GLY A 208 11.23 -31.39 1.91
N GLY A 209 10.88 -30.18 2.34
CA GLY A 209 11.88 -29.14 2.59
C GLY A 209 11.39 -27.97 3.42
N TRP A 210 12.29 -26.99 3.61
CA TRP A 210 12.08 -25.88 4.53
C TRP A 210 11.40 -24.67 3.87
N ARG A 211 10.50 -24.05 4.63
CA ARG A 211 9.96 -22.71 4.38
C ARG A 211 10.82 -21.68 5.14
N PRO A 212 11.43 -20.69 4.47
CA PRO A 212 12.22 -19.67 5.15
C PRO A 212 11.32 -18.75 5.98
N VAL A 213 11.91 -18.16 7.02
CA VAL A 213 11.26 -17.23 7.94
C VAL A 213 12.16 -16.01 8.16
N VAL A 214 13.47 -16.24 8.25
CA VAL A 214 14.52 -15.27 8.50
C VAL A 214 14.19 -14.49 9.79
N PHE A 215 13.80 -13.22 9.74
CA PHE A 215 13.41 -12.44 10.93
C PHE A 215 11.90 -12.13 11.03
N LEU A 216 11.07 -12.61 10.11
CA LEU A 216 9.60 -12.46 10.18
C LEU A 216 8.98 -13.46 11.17
N ASP A 217 7.68 -13.38 11.46
CA ASP A 217 7.06 -14.27 12.44
C ASP A 217 6.78 -15.66 11.87
N HIS A 218 6.34 -15.73 10.61
CA HIS A 218 6.05 -16.98 9.92
C HIS A 218 6.42 -16.88 8.44
N GLY A 219 6.92 -17.98 7.84
CA GLY A 219 7.16 -18.05 6.39
C GLY A 219 5.95 -17.78 5.47
N LEU A 220 4.70 -17.79 5.97
CA LEU A 220 3.54 -17.35 5.19
C LEU A 220 3.60 -15.83 4.93
N GLN A 221 3.90 -15.06 5.98
CA GLN A 221 4.14 -13.62 5.95
C GLN A 221 5.28 -13.23 4.99
N LEU A 222 6.34 -14.05 4.94
CA LEU A 222 7.43 -13.88 3.97
C LEU A 222 6.98 -14.17 2.53
N GLY A 223 6.22 -15.25 2.32
CA GLY A 223 5.67 -15.61 1.01
C GLY A 223 4.80 -14.51 0.42
N ILE A 224 3.90 -13.91 1.20
CA ILE A 224 3.04 -12.83 0.70
C ILE A 224 3.82 -11.54 0.46
N PHE A 225 4.81 -11.20 1.30
CA PHE A 225 5.72 -10.07 1.05
C PHE A 225 6.47 -10.23 -0.29
N TRP A 226 6.97 -11.43 -0.58
CA TRP A 226 7.58 -11.71 -1.89
C TRP A 226 6.59 -11.68 -3.05
N THR A 227 5.36 -12.13 -2.87
CA THR A 227 4.31 -11.99 -3.89
C THR A 227 4.07 -10.53 -4.25
N THR A 228 3.95 -9.66 -3.25
CA THR A 228 3.85 -8.19 -3.46
C THR A 228 5.09 -7.63 -4.15
N ALA A 229 6.30 -8.12 -3.84
CA ALA A 229 7.54 -7.70 -4.48
C ALA A 229 7.66 -8.17 -5.95
N VAL A 230 7.25 -9.40 -6.25
CA VAL A 230 7.17 -9.95 -7.62
C VAL A 230 6.19 -9.13 -8.46
N ILE A 231 4.99 -8.85 -7.93
CA ILE A 231 3.99 -8.00 -8.59
C ILE A 231 4.54 -6.58 -8.80
N SER A 232 5.24 -6.01 -7.81
CA SER A 232 5.89 -4.71 -7.93
C SER A 232 6.93 -4.69 -9.06
N ALA A 233 7.78 -5.70 -9.15
CA ALA A 233 8.76 -5.85 -10.23
C ALA A 233 8.08 -6.04 -11.61
N ALA A 234 7.05 -6.88 -11.69
CA ALA A 234 6.27 -7.11 -12.91
C ALA A 234 5.56 -5.84 -13.41
N CYS A 235 5.04 -5.01 -12.49
CA CYS A 235 4.51 -3.70 -12.84
C CYS A 235 5.60 -2.72 -13.28
N LEU A 236 6.77 -2.73 -12.64
CA LEU A 236 7.90 -1.87 -13.04
C LEU A 236 8.38 -2.17 -14.47
N VAL A 237 8.42 -3.44 -14.90
CA VAL A 237 8.67 -3.84 -16.30
C VAL A 237 7.76 -3.09 -17.30
N ARG A 238 6.50 -2.80 -16.90
CA ARG A 238 5.52 -2.06 -17.73
C ARG A 238 5.61 -0.52 -17.60
N ILE A 239 6.29 0.00 -16.59
CA ILE A 239 6.33 1.44 -16.24
C ILE A 239 7.67 2.09 -16.64
N THR A 240 8.77 1.33 -16.62
CA THR A 240 10.13 1.86 -16.86
C THR A 240 10.55 1.86 -18.33
N SER A 241 11.59 2.62 -18.64
CA SER A 241 12.25 2.64 -19.94
C SER A 241 12.90 1.30 -20.29
N ASP A 242 13.20 1.07 -21.57
CA ASP A 242 13.68 -0.24 -22.05
C ASP A 242 15.03 -0.67 -21.42
N LYS A 243 15.91 0.30 -21.09
CA LYS A 243 17.17 0.02 -20.38
C LYS A 243 16.96 -0.52 -18.97
N GLU A 244 15.97 0.01 -18.23
CA GLU A 244 15.61 -0.48 -16.91
C GLU A 244 14.73 -1.74 -16.97
N ARG A 245 13.93 -1.91 -18.04
CA ARG A 245 12.97 -3.02 -18.18
C ARG A 245 13.62 -4.38 -18.01
N LEU A 246 14.80 -4.60 -18.62
CA LEU A 246 15.52 -5.87 -18.51
C LEU A 246 15.91 -6.18 -17.05
N ILE A 247 16.36 -5.17 -16.30
CA ILE A 247 16.72 -5.32 -14.89
C ILE A 247 15.47 -5.75 -14.09
N TRP A 248 14.35 -5.03 -14.23
CA TRP A 248 13.12 -5.38 -13.51
C TRP A 248 12.56 -6.76 -13.91
N LEU A 249 12.76 -7.19 -15.16
CA LEU A 249 12.38 -8.51 -15.63
C LEU A 249 13.23 -9.61 -14.98
N LEU A 250 14.55 -9.43 -14.92
CA LEU A 250 15.47 -10.37 -14.25
C LEU A 250 15.19 -10.44 -12.74
N LEU A 251 14.97 -9.30 -12.08
CA LEU A 251 14.61 -9.27 -10.66
C LEU A 251 13.24 -9.91 -10.38
N MET A 252 12.26 -9.73 -11.27
CA MET A 252 10.96 -10.40 -11.19
C MET A 252 11.12 -11.93 -11.27
N PHE A 253 11.87 -12.45 -12.24
CA PHE A 253 12.09 -13.90 -12.38
C PHE A 253 12.91 -14.48 -11.22
N TRP A 254 13.91 -13.75 -10.72
CA TRP A 254 14.66 -14.12 -9.50
C TRP A 254 13.72 -14.26 -8.29
N LEU A 255 12.94 -13.22 -7.99
CA LEU A 255 11.99 -13.22 -6.88
C LEU A 255 10.94 -14.33 -7.03
N LEU A 256 10.44 -14.56 -8.25
CA LEU A 256 9.49 -15.62 -8.54
C LEU A 256 10.09 -17.01 -8.30
N GLY A 257 11.34 -17.25 -8.73
CA GLY A 257 12.06 -18.50 -8.46
C GLY A 257 12.23 -18.77 -6.96
N VAL A 258 12.62 -17.76 -6.18
CA VAL A 258 12.75 -17.88 -4.72
C VAL A 258 11.38 -18.12 -4.05
N LEU A 259 10.32 -17.45 -4.51
CA LEU A 259 8.95 -17.69 -4.05
C LEU A 259 8.50 -19.13 -4.33
N PHE A 260 8.85 -19.72 -5.46
CA PHE A 260 8.57 -21.15 -5.73
C PHE A 260 9.37 -22.08 -4.79
N LEU A 261 10.66 -21.83 -4.60
CA LEU A 261 11.53 -22.60 -3.70
C LEU A 261 11.07 -22.55 -2.23
N SER A 262 10.38 -21.48 -1.82
CA SER A 262 9.82 -21.28 -0.47
C SER A 262 8.67 -22.22 -0.09
N LYS A 263 8.05 -22.91 -1.07
CA LYS A 263 6.92 -23.85 -0.86
C LYS A 263 5.69 -23.26 -0.17
N VAL A 264 5.45 -21.95 -0.30
CA VAL A 264 4.27 -21.25 0.24
C VAL A 264 3.15 -21.21 -0.81
N LEU A 265 2.34 -22.28 -0.87
CA LEU A 265 1.32 -22.47 -1.91
C LEU A 265 0.32 -21.31 -2.04
N GLY A 266 -0.21 -20.77 -0.92
CA GLY A 266 -1.18 -19.66 -0.97
C GLY A 266 -0.62 -18.42 -1.65
N ALA A 267 0.58 -17.99 -1.23
CA ALA A 267 1.29 -16.88 -1.84
C ALA A 267 1.63 -17.14 -3.32
N GLN A 268 2.07 -18.36 -3.67
CA GLN A 268 2.33 -18.75 -5.06
C GLN A 268 1.07 -18.64 -5.95
N LEU A 269 -0.09 -19.12 -5.47
CA LEU A 269 -1.36 -19.03 -6.20
C LEU A 269 -1.80 -17.58 -6.40
N ILE A 270 -1.75 -16.75 -5.35
CA ILE A 270 -2.03 -15.31 -5.44
C ILE A 270 -1.07 -14.65 -6.44
N CYS A 271 0.22 -14.99 -6.39
CA CYS A 271 1.23 -14.45 -7.31
C CYS A 271 0.94 -14.81 -8.77
N ILE A 272 0.61 -16.08 -9.08
CA ILE A 272 0.31 -16.52 -10.45
C ILE A 272 -0.93 -15.80 -10.98
N ALA A 273 -2.02 -15.76 -10.20
CA ALA A 273 -3.26 -15.07 -10.58
C ALA A 273 -3.02 -13.58 -10.85
N MET A 274 -2.31 -12.90 -9.94
CA MET A 274 -2.02 -11.48 -10.07
C MET A 274 -1.03 -11.16 -11.19
N LEU A 275 -0.05 -12.03 -11.48
CA LEU A 275 0.80 -11.90 -12.67
C LEU A 275 0.00 -12.04 -13.97
N GLY A 276 -1.00 -12.93 -13.99
CA GLY A 276 -1.95 -13.03 -15.10
C GLY A 276 -2.69 -11.71 -15.34
N VAL A 277 -3.18 -11.07 -14.26
CA VAL A 277 -3.77 -9.72 -14.30
C VAL A 277 -2.76 -8.68 -14.79
N VAL A 278 -1.52 -8.70 -14.29
CA VAL A 278 -0.47 -7.71 -14.66
C VAL A 278 -0.07 -7.81 -16.14
N PHE A 279 0.02 -9.00 -16.72
CA PHE A 279 0.51 -9.18 -18.09
C PHE A 279 -0.58 -9.29 -19.15
N PHE A 280 -1.65 -10.04 -18.92
CA PHE A 280 -2.66 -10.30 -19.96
C PHE A 280 -3.82 -9.31 -19.98
N LEU A 281 -4.13 -8.64 -18.86
CA LEU A 281 -5.25 -7.70 -18.82
C LEU A 281 -4.84 -6.26 -19.18
N PRO A 282 -5.67 -5.53 -19.96
CA PRO A 282 -5.54 -4.10 -20.15
C PRO A 282 -5.87 -3.34 -18.85
N ARG A 283 -5.33 -2.12 -18.72
CA ARG A 283 -5.43 -1.26 -17.53
C ARG A 283 -6.84 -1.17 -16.90
N HIS A 284 -7.89 -1.10 -17.71
CA HIS A 284 -9.26 -1.00 -17.18
C HIS A 284 -9.77 -2.32 -16.58
N LEU A 285 -9.41 -3.47 -17.16
CA LEU A 285 -9.69 -4.79 -16.59
C LEU A 285 -8.82 -5.07 -15.36
N GLN A 286 -7.59 -4.53 -15.28
CA GLN A 286 -6.77 -4.58 -14.06
C GLN A 286 -7.43 -3.85 -12.89
N ILE A 287 -7.97 -2.64 -13.12
CA ILE A 287 -8.73 -1.91 -12.10
C ILE A 287 -9.97 -2.71 -11.68
N LEU A 288 -10.71 -3.26 -12.64
CA LEU A 288 -11.90 -4.07 -12.34
C LEU A 288 -11.57 -5.35 -11.57
N ALA A 289 -10.50 -6.06 -11.92
CA ALA A 289 -10.04 -7.24 -11.18
C ALA A 289 -9.60 -6.89 -9.75
N ALA A 290 -8.84 -5.79 -9.58
CA ALA A 290 -8.44 -5.31 -8.26
C ALA A 290 -9.65 -4.96 -7.39
N VAL A 291 -10.58 -4.16 -7.93
CA VAL A 291 -11.81 -3.76 -7.24
C VAL A 291 -12.68 -4.98 -6.94
N PHE A 292 -12.80 -5.96 -7.84
CA PHE A 292 -13.55 -7.19 -7.64
C PHE A 292 -12.99 -8.01 -6.47
N ILE A 293 -11.69 -8.32 -6.46
CA ILE A 293 -11.05 -9.09 -5.37
C ILE A 293 -11.20 -8.36 -4.02
N ILE A 294 -10.98 -7.04 -3.99
CA ILE A 294 -11.20 -6.22 -2.78
C ILE A 294 -12.66 -6.24 -2.32
N SER A 295 -13.61 -6.21 -3.25
CA SER A 295 -15.04 -6.25 -2.93
C SER A 295 -15.42 -7.62 -2.37
N CYS A 296 -14.95 -8.71 -2.98
CA CYS A 296 -15.11 -10.08 -2.47
C CYS A 296 -14.54 -10.24 -1.06
N PHE A 297 -13.38 -9.65 -0.76
CA PHE A 297 -12.81 -9.64 0.59
C PHE A 297 -13.72 -8.89 1.58
N LEU A 298 -14.14 -7.66 1.26
CA LEU A 298 -14.97 -6.84 2.15
C LEU A 298 -16.35 -7.44 2.44
N ILE A 299 -16.92 -8.18 1.49
CA ILE A 299 -18.21 -8.87 1.67
C ILE A 299 -18.06 -10.33 2.14
N TYR A 300 -16.82 -10.84 2.29
CA TYR A 300 -16.56 -12.23 2.68
C TYR A 300 -17.29 -12.67 3.96
N PRO A 301 -17.40 -11.85 5.04
CA PRO A 301 -18.15 -12.28 6.21
C PRO A 301 -19.64 -12.50 5.89
N VAL A 302 -20.24 -11.67 5.03
CA VAL A 302 -21.64 -11.84 4.58
C VAL A 302 -21.78 -13.13 3.77
N LEU A 303 -20.84 -13.41 2.86
CA LEU A 303 -20.83 -14.63 2.06
C LEU A 303 -20.67 -15.91 2.91
N ARG A 304 -19.97 -15.83 4.05
CA ARG A 304 -19.88 -16.93 5.03
C ARG A 304 -21.20 -17.08 5.81
N VAL A 305 -21.75 -16.01 6.38
CA VAL A 305 -23.04 -16.07 7.12
C VAL A 305 -24.17 -16.64 6.26
N THR A 306 -24.24 -16.27 4.98
CA THR A 306 -25.30 -16.73 4.07
C THR A 306 -25.06 -18.10 3.44
N ASN A 307 -23.92 -18.75 3.71
CA ASN A 307 -23.50 -20.02 3.09
C ASN A 307 -23.59 -20.02 1.54
N LEU A 308 -23.44 -18.85 0.90
CA LEU A 308 -23.51 -18.72 -0.57
C LEU A 308 -22.27 -19.27 -1.30
N LEU A 309 -21.19 -19.56 -0.57
CA LEU A 309 -19.96 -20.11 -1.12
C LEU A 309 -20.04 -21.65 -1.11
N PRO A 310 -19.97 -22.33 -2.27
CA PRO A 310 -20.16 -23.78 -2.37
C PRO A 310 -18.89 -24.55 -1.96
N PHE A 311 -18.51 -24.45 -0.68
CA PHE A 311 -17.31 -25.10 -0.16
C PHE A 311 -17.38 -26.62 -0.27
N ASP A 312 -18.56 -27.24 -0.17
CA ASP A 312 -18.76 -28.68 -0.33
C ASP A 312 -18.31 -29.19 -1.71
N LEU A 313 -18.54 -28.40 -2.77
CA LEU A 313 -18.06 -28.69 -4.12
C LEU A 313 -16.53 -28.57 -4.24
N ILE A 314 -15.90 -27.69 -3.45
CA ILE A 314 -14.44 -27.54 -3.42
C ILE A 314 -13.82 -28.71 -2.64
N LEU A 315 -14.38 -29.05 -1.48
CA LEU A 315 -13.88 -30.11 -0.59
C LEU A 315 -13.95 -31.50 -1.23
N SER A 316 -15.02 -31.78 -1.98
CA SER A 316 -15.20 -33.05 -2.71
C SER A 316 -14.27 -33.23 -3.92
N ASN A 317 -13.64 -32.17 -4.42
CA ASN A 317 -12.72 -32.21 -5.57
C ASN A 317 -11.23 -32.09 -5.18
N VAL A 318 -10.91 -32.24 -3.90
CA VAL A 318 -9.56 -32.05 -3.36
C VAL A 318 -9.11 -33.31 -2.60
N ASP A 319 -7.80 -33.57 -2.61
CA ASP A 319 -7.15 -34.64 -1.83
C ASP A 319 -7.69 -34.71 -0.38
N PRO A 320 -8.03 -35.91 0.16
CA PRO A 320 -8.70 -36.03 1.46
C PRO A 320 -8.00 -35.34 2.63
N TRP A 321 -6.66 -35.35 2.66
CA TRP A 321 -5.89 -34.71 3.73
C TRP A 321 -5.96 -33.17 3.64
N ARG A 322 -5.96 -32.64 2.41
CA ARG A 322 -6.17 -31.21 2.17
C ARG A 322 -7.62 -30.78 2.41
N ALA A 323 -8.59 -31.64 2.08
CA ALA A 323 -10.00 -31.41 2.38
C ALA A 323 -10.23 -31.31 3.90
N TYR A 324 -9.69 -32.24 4.68
CA TYR A 324 -9.74 -32.19 6.15
C TYR A 324 -9.12 -30.90 6.72
N SER A 325 -7.92 -30.53 6.26
CA SER A 325 -7.26 -29.29 6.71
C SER A 325 -8.00 -28.01 6.29
N LEU A 326 -8.79 -28.03 5.21
CA LEU A 326 -9.63 -26.91 4.79
C LEU A 326 -10.93 -26.86 5.61
N GLN A 327 -11.59 -28.01 5.80
CA GLN A 327 -12.79 -28.13 6.62
C GLN A 327 -12.54 -27.60 8.04
N TYR A 328 -11.47 -28.06 8.71
CA TYR A 328 -11.11 -27.60 10.04
C TYR A 328 -11.01 -26.07 10.14
N ARG A 329 -10.53 -25.39 9.09
CA ARG A 329 -10.48 -23.92 9.05
C ARG A 329 -11.85 -23.29 8.87
N LEU A 330 -12.68 -23.85 7.99
CA LEU A 330 -14.04 -23.37 7.78
C LEU A 330 -14.90 -23.53 9.04
N ASP A 331 -14.71 -24.60 9.80
CA ASP A 331 -15.36 -24.84 11.10
C ASP A 331 -14.90 -23.80 12.15
N ASN A 332 -13.59 -23.55 12.24
CA ASN A 332 -13.04 -22.53 13.14
C ASN A 332 -13.50 -21.10 12.76
N GLU A 333 -13.52 -20.76 11.48
CA GLU A 333 -14.11 -19.50 10.99
C GLU A 333 -15.58 -19.37 11.40
N GLN A 334 -16.35 -20.46 11.31
CA GLN A 334 -17.78 -20.47 11.66
C GLN A 334 -17.99 -20.23 13.17
N LEU A 335 -17.26 -20.93 14.03
CA LEU A 335 -17.30 -20.73 15.49
C LEU A 335 -16.96 -19.28 15.89
N LEU A 336 -15.94 -18.70 15.27
CA LEU A 336 -15.52 -17.32 15.51
C LEU A 336 -16.53 -16.29 14.97
N LEU A 337 -17.20 -16.61 13.86
CA LEU A 337 -18.24 -15.78 13.24
C LEU A 337 -19.52 -15.79 14.06
N GLU A 338 -19.93 -16.95 14.58
CA GLU A 338 -21.01 -17.10 15.56
C GLU A 338 -20.71 -16.27 16.81
N LYS A 339 -19.49 -16.38 17.36
CA LYS A 339 -19.05 -15.55 18.49
C LYS A 339 -19.09 -14.05 18.17
N ALA A 340 -18.67 -13.63 16.98
CA ALA A 340 -18.74 -12.23 16.56
C ALA A 340 -20.19 -11.72 16.43
N ASN A 341 -21.12 -12.58 15.99
CA ASN A 341 -22.54 -12.26 15.85
C ASN A 341 -23.26 -12.06 17.20
N GLU A 342 -22.71 -12.52 18.33
CA GLU A 342 -23.21 -12.16 19.66
C GLU A 342 -23.07 -10.64 19.96
N ARG A 343 -22.08 -9.94 19.35
CA ARG A 343 -21.84 -8.48 19.52
C ARG A 343 -21.55 -7.81 18.16
N PRO A 344 -22.52 -7.75 17.24
CA PRO A 344 -22.23 -7.51 15.83
C PRO A 344 -21.77 -6.09 15.51
N LEU A 345 -22.20 -5.06 16.25
CA LEU A 345 -21.85 -3.66 15.95
C LEU A 345 -20.42 -3.29 16.33
N PHE A 346 -20.03 -3.59 17.57
CA PHE A 346 -18.77 -3.15 18.18
C PHE A 346 -17.85 -4.28 18.65
N GLY A 347 -18.25 -5.55 18.50
CA GLY A 347 -17.41 -6.70 18.85
C GLY A 347 -17.16 -6.87 20.35
N TRP A 348 -16.18 -7.69 20.67
CA TRP A 348 -15.84 -8.12 22.03
C TRP A 348 -14.65 -7.38 22.67
N GLY A 349 -13.88 -6.64 21.87
CA GLY A 349 -12.63 -6.00 22.27
C GLY A 349 -11.51 -6.96 22.64
N GLY A 350 -10.54 -6.46 23.41
CA GLY A 350 -9.26 -7.12 23.70
C GLY A 350 -9.35 -8.30 24.68
N TRP A 351 -8.21 -8.63 25.30
CA TRP A 351 -8.07 -9.69 26.33
C TRP A 351 -8.53 -11.09 25.90
N GLY A 352 -8.62 -11.38 24.60
CA GLY A 352 -9.13 -12.65 24.10
C GLY A 352 -10.66 -12.81 24.19
N ARG A 353 -11.41 -11.75 24.54
CA ARG A 353 -12.88 -11.81 24.68
C ARG A 353 -13.61 -12.24 23.40
N SER A 354 -13.00 -12.04 22.24
CA SER A 354 -13.50 -12.46 20.92
C SER A 354 -13.20 -13.93 20.55
N ARG A 355 -12.58 -14.71 21.46
CA ARG A 355 -12.23 -16.12 21.27
C ARG A 355 -13.38 -17.01 21.74
N VAL A 356 -13.34 -18.29 21.35
CA VAL A 356 -14.33 -19.29 21.75
C VAL A 356 -13.71 -20.22 22.78
N TYR A 357 -14.40 -20.38 23.90
CA TYR A 357 -13.95 -21.17 25.05
C TYR A 357 -14.92 -22.32 25.33
N THR A 358 -14.41 -23.44 25.87
CA THR A 358 -15.25 -24.48 26.47
C THR A 358 -15.91 -23.98 27.75
N ASP A 359 -16.93 -24.72 28.23
CA ASP A 359 -17.55 -24.51 29.55
C ASP A 359 -16.54 -24.58 30.71
N TRP A 360 -15.41 -25.27 30.49
CA TRP A 360 -14.30 -25.35 31.45
C TRP A 360 -13.37 -24.14 31.39
N GLY A 361 -13.28 -23.45 30.25
CA GLY A 361 -12.43 -22.27 30.05
C GLY A 361 -11.24 -22.47 29.12
N ASP A 362 -11.20 -23.56 28.35
CA ASP A 362 -10.12 -23.84 27.39
C ASP A 362 -10.41 -23.22 26.03
N ASP A 363 -9.39 -22.65 25.38
CA ASP A 363 -9.53 -21.99 24.08
C ASP A 363 -9.52 -23.02 22.95
N ILE A 364 -10.60 -23.11 22.17
CA ILE A 364 -10.78 -24.14 21.14
C ILE A 364 -10.67 -23.61 19.71
N ALA A 365 -10.66 -22.29 19.51
CA ALA A 365 -10.69 -21.69 18.18
C ALA A 365 -9.27 -21.42 17.64
N THR A 366 -8.97 -21.85 16.43
CA THR A 366 -7.78 -21.40 15.68
C THR A 366 -8.14 -20.18 14.83
N THR A 367 -7.58 -19.00 15.12
CA THR A 367 -7.84 -17.76 14.37
C THR A 367 -6.80 -17.56 13.26
N ASP A 368 -7.08 -18.11 12.08
CA ASP A 368 -6.20 -17.98 10.91
C ASP A 368 -6.47 -16.72 10.08
N GLY A 369 -7.72 -16.26 9.92
CA GLY A 369 -8.08 -15.14 9.04
C GLY A 369 -8.06 -13.76 9.70
N ALA A 370 -7.41 -12.76 9.09
CA ALA A 370 -7.40 -11.38 9.61
C ALA A 370 -8.81 -10.75 9.67
N TRP A 371 -9.67 -11.11 8.71
CA TRP A 371 -11.04 -10.58 8.61
C TRP A 371 -11.89 -10.93 9.83
N VAL A 372 -11.84 -12.19 10.30
CA VAL A 372 -12.68 -12.68 11.39
C VAL A 372 -12.16 -12.21 12.75
N ILE A 373 -10.83 -12.07 12.90
CA ILE A 373 -10.25 -11.42 14.09
C ILE A 373 -10.73 -9.98 14.19
N GLN A 374 -10.62 -9.17 13.13
CA GLN A 374 -11.04 -7.77 13.19
C GLN A 374 -12.54 -7.63 13.46
N LEU A 375 -13.37 -8.50 12.86
CA LEU A 375 -14.82 -8.53 13.08
C LEU A 375 -15.16 -8.93 14.53
N GLY A 376 -14.53 -9.98 15.07
CA GLY A 376 -14.74 -10.40 16.46
C GLY A 376 -14.26 -9.37 17.49
N LEU A 377 -13.14 -8.70 17.23
CA LEU A 377 -12.59 -7.67 18.12
C LEU A 377 -13.40 -6.37 18.11
N SER A 378 -13.88 -5.92 16.95
CA SER A 378 -14.37 -4.53 16.77
C SER A 378 -15.72 -4.39 16.06
N GLY A 379 -16.38 -5.51 15.76
CA GLY A 379 -17.68 -5.58 15.09
C GLY A 379 -17.64 -5.00 13.67
N TRP A 380 -18.83 -4.85 13.09
CA TRP A 380 -19.01 -4.27 11.76
C TRP A 380 -18.52 -2.82 11.68
N VAL A 381 -18.65 -2.02 12.74
CA VAL A 381 -18.19 -0.63 12.76
C VAL A 381 -16.68 -0.56 12.60
N GLY A 382 -15.93 -1.32 13.42
CA GLY A 382 -14.48 -1.37 13.35
C GLY A 382 -13.96 -2.08 12.09
N TYR A 383 -14.65 -3.13 11.63
CA TYR A 383 -14.34 -3.83 10.37
C TYR A 383 -14.43 -2.89 9.16
N ILE A 384 -15.56 -2.17 9.02
CA ILE A 384 -15.78 -1.19 7.94
C ILE A 384 -14.77 -0.04 8.03
N GLY A 385 -14.49 0.47 9.24
CA GLY A 385 -13.46 1.49 9.42
C GLY A 385 -12.08 1.02 8.96
N TYR A 386 -11.60 -0.10 9.52
CA TYR A 386 -10.24 -0.62 9.32
C TYR A 386 -9.99 -1.05 7.87
N PHE A 387 -10.77 -2.00 7.35
CA PHE A 387 -10.57 -2.49 5.99
C PHE A 387 -11.11 -1.53 4.95
N GLY A 388 -12.18 -0.78 5.23
CA GLY A 388 -12.66 0.27 4.33
C GLY A 388 -11.59 1.33 4.08
N LEU A 389 -10.90 1.82 5.13
CA LEU A 389 -9.81 2.78 4.97
C LEU A 389 -8.65 2.20 4.13
N MET A 390 -8.25 0.97 4.42
CA MET A 390 -7.19 0.26 3.70
C MET A 390 -7.54 0.05 2.22
N CYS A 391 -8.78 -0.34 1.93
CA CYS A 391 -9.27 -0.66 0.59
C CYS A 391 -9.68 0.56 -0.25
N TRP A 392 -10.01 1.70 0.39
CA TRP A 392 -10.59 2.87 -0.28
C TRP A 392 -9.72 3.39 -1.44
N GLY A 393 -8.39 3.33 -1.29
CA GLY A 393 -7.45 3.68 -2.35
C GLY A 393 -7.69 2.87 -3.64
N VAL A 394 -7.92 1.55 -3.53
CA VAL A 394 -8.21 0.67 -4.67
C VAL A 394 -9.61 0.92 -5.23
N LEU A 395 -10.63 0.96 -4.35
CA LEU A 395 -12.03 1.18 -4.74
C LEU A 395 -12.20 2.49 -5.53
N SER A 396 -11.53 3.56 -5.09
CA SER A 396 -11.59 4.88 -5.72
C SER A 396 -11.13 4.91 -7.19
N LEU A 397 -10.27 3.97 -7.61
CA LEU A 397 -9.80 3.87 -8.99
C LEU A 397 -10.91 3.49 -9.98
N LEU A 398 -12.02 2.89 -9.50
CA LEU A 398 -13.18 2.56 -10.33
C LEU A 398 -13.78 3.82 -10.99
N TRP A 399 -13.82 4.94 -10.26
CA TRP A 399 -14.30 6.22 -10.79
C TRP A 399 -13.26 6.85 -11.74
N GLN A 400 -11.97 6.73 -11.44
CA GLN A 400 -10.88 7.23 -12.29
C GLN A 400 -10.62 6.38 -13.55
N ARG A 401 -11.30 5.23 -13.71
CA ARG A 401 -11.14 4.35 -14.88
C ARG A 401 -11.48 5.06 -16.20
N ARG A 402 -12.41 6.03 -16.17
CA ARG A 402 -12.84 6.84 -17.32
C ARG A 402 -11.88 8.02 -17.59
N GLU A 403 -11.27 8.56 -16.55
CA GLU A 403 -10.33 9.70 -16.60
C GLU A 403 -8.90 9.27 -16.95
N GLY A 404 -8.65 7.96 -17.09
CA GLY A 404 -7.35 7.43 -17.50
C GLY A 404 -6.34 7.29 -16.37
N ALA A 405 -6.76 6.74 -15.22
CA ALA A 405 -5.95 6.44 -14.03
C ALA A 405 -4.47 6.08 -14.33
N ASP A 406 -3.55 6.69 -13.58
CA ASP A 406 -2.10 6.53 -13.73
C ASP A 406 -1.67 5.07 -13.54
N LEU A 407 -0.87 4.53 -14.48
CA LEU A 407 -0.46 3.13 -14.48
C LEU A 407 0.29 2.74 -13.19
N VAL A 408 1.01 3.70 -12.59
CA VAL A 408 1.71 3.49 -11.32
C VAL A 408 0.73 3.28 -10.16
N SER A 409 -0.39 4.02 -10.13
CA SER A 409 -1.41 3.86 -9.10
C SER A 409 -2.18 2.54 -9.26
N VAL A 410 -2.41 2.08 -10.49
CA VAL A 410 -2.95 0.74 -10.77
C VAL A 410 -1.96 -0.34 -10.30
N ALA A 411 -0.67 -0.16 -10.51
CA ALA A 411 0.37 -1.08 -10.02
C ALA A 411 0.39 -1.20 -8.48
N LEU A 412 0.33 -0.09 -7.74
CA LEU A 412 0.20 -0.14 -6.27
C LEU A 412 -1.10 -0.82 -5.83
N ALA A 413 -2.20 -0.55 -6.54
CA ALA A 413 -3.49 -1.17 -6.22
C ALA A 413 -3.47 -2.69 -6.40
N LEU A 414 -2.81 -3.20 -7.46
CA LEU A 414 -2.58 -4.64 -7.64
C LEU A 414 -1.69 -5.21 -6.54
N ALA A 415 -0.59 -4.54 -6.20
CA ALA A 415 0.32 -4.96 -5.13
C ALA A 415 -0.38 -5.04 -3.75
N LEU A 416 -1.24 -4.06 -3.44
CA LEU A 416 -2.07 -4.04 -2.22
C LEU A 416 -3.18 -5.10 -2.24
N THR A 417 -3.86 -5.27 -3.38
CA THR A 417 -4.90 -6.29 -3.55
C THR A 417 -4.36 -7.69 -3.30
N ALA A 418 -3.13 -7.97 -3.76
CA ALA A 418 -2.48 -9.25 -3.50
C ALA A 418 -2.30 -9.51 -1.99
N MET A 419 -1.87 -8.51 -1.21
CA MET A 419 -1.76 -8.65 0.25
C MET A 419 -3.13 -8.89 0.91
N ILE A 420 -4.16 -8.16 0.48
CA ILE A 420 -5.50 -8.27 1.05
C ILE A 420 -6.18 -9.59 0.68
N ALA A 421 -5.87 -10.20 -0.48
CA ALA A 421 -6.32 -11.55 -0.80
C ALA A 421 -5.81 -12.61 0.20
N ASP A 422 -4.62 -12.40 0.77
CA ASP A 422 -4.06 -13.27 1.81
C ASP A 422 -4.69 -13.06 3.20
N PHE A 423 -5.42 -11.96 3.41
CA PHE A 423 -6.11 -11.68 4.67
C PHE A 423 -7.37 -12.51 4.89
N VAL A 424 -7.83 -13.26 3.87
CA VAL A 424 -8.86 -14.28 4.03
C VAL A 424 -8.30 -15.45 4.86
N PRO A 425 -7.27 -16.20 4.40
CA PRO A 425 -6.74 -17.35 5.14
C PRO A 425 -5.67 -17.04 6.20
N ASN A 426 -5.11 -15.82 6.26
CA ASN A 426 -3.96 -15.49 7.11
C ASN A 426 -4.10 -14.14 7.84
N THR A 427 -3.32 -13.96 8.91
CA THR A 427 -3.26 -12.76 9.78
C THR A 427 -2.10 -11.80 9.44
N ASN A 428 -1.69 -11.74 8.18
CA ASN A 428 -0.45 -11.08 7.74
C ASN A 428 -0.50 -9.54 7.60
N SER A 429 -1.21 -8.84 8.50
CA SER A 429 -1.23 -7.37 8.49
C SER A 429 0.16 -6.80 8.80
N SER A 430 0.61 -5.79 8.05
CA SER A 430 1.98 -5.26 8.14
C SER A 430 2.03 -3.75 7.87
N PRO A 431 3.11 -3.06 8.30
CA PRO A 431 3.35 -1.67 7.96
C PRO A 431 3.38 -1.41 6.44
N VAL A 432 3.80 -2.42 5.65
CA VAL A 432 3.84 -2.35 4.18
C VAL A 432 2.45 -2.21 3.58
N THR A 433 1.46 -2.92 4.11
CA THR A 433 0.05 -2.82 3.67
C THR A 433 -0.47 -1.40 3.85
N TRP A 434 -0.15 -0.78 4.99
CA TRP A 434 -0.52 0.61 5.29
C TRP A 434 0.27 1.64 4.48
N LEU A 435 1.55 1.41 4.17
CA LEU A 435 2.31 2.25 3.24
C LEU A 435 1.64 2.32 1.85
N LEU A 436 1.23 1.15 1.32
CA LEU A 436 0.54 1.08 0.02
C LEU A 436 -0.81 1.82 0.04
N ALA A 437 -1.64 1.56 1.06
CA ALA A 437 -2.94 2.22 1.21
C ALA A 437 -2.80 3.75 1.35
N GLY A 438 -1.84 4.22 2.15
CA GLY A 438 -1.58 5.65 2.36
C GLY A 438 -1.10 6.35 1.10
N SER A 439 -0.15 5.74 0.39
CA SER A 439 0.36 6.26 -0.88
C SER A 439 -0.73 6.35 -1.97
N LEU A 440 -1.65 5.38 -2.03
CA LEU A 440 -2.82 5.44 -2.90
C LEU A 440 -3.74 6.61 -2.55
N ILE A 441 -4.16 6.74 -1.28
CA ILE A 441 -5.09 7.83 -0.88
C ILE A 441 -4.47 9.22 -1.05
N GLY A 442 -3.18 9.40 -0.74
CA GLY A 442 -2.46 10.65 -0.99
C GLY A 442 -2.40 11.03 -2.48
N ARG A 443 -2.31 10.04 -3.38
CA ARG A 443 -2.34 10.27 -4.83
C ARG A 443 -3.68 10.79 -5.30
N LEU A 444 -4.81 10.33 -4.74
CA LEU A 444 -6.15 10.83 -5.06
C LEU A 444 -6.28 12.33 -4.74
N GLU A 445 -5.74 12.76 -3.60
CA GLU A 445 -5.74 14.15 -3.17
C GLU A 445 -4.88 15.02 -4.08
N THR A 446 -3.72 14.50 -4.51
CA THR A 446 -2.81 15.19 -5.44
C THR A 446 -3.41 15.31 -6.85
N ALA A 447 -4.11 14.27 -7.32
CA ALA A 447 -4.71 14.24 -8.66
C ALA A 447 -5.85 15.26 -8.79
N ARG A 448 -6.75 15.34 -7.81
CA ARG A 448 -7.87 16.30 -7.81
C ARG A 448 -7.39 17.76 -7.79
N HIS A 449 -6.28 18.05 -7.11
CA HIS A 449 -5.72 19.41 -7.06
C HIS A 449 -5.14 19.89 -8.41
N LYS A 450 -4.94 18.99 -9.38
CA LYS A 450 -4.57 19.34 -10.77
C LYS A 450 -5.77 19.46 -11.72
N SER A 451 -6.97 19.03 -11.31
CA SER A 451 -8.19 19.09 -12.14
C SER A 451 -9.20 20.15 -11.69
N SER A 452 -9.03 20.74 -10.51
CA SER A 452 -9.58 22.08 -10.25
C SER A 452 -9.01 23.07 -11.27
N PRO A 453 -9.83 23.91 -11.93
CA PRO A 453 -9.32 25.00 -12.74
C PRO A 453 -8.39 25.85 -11.86
N SER A 454 -7.15 26.07 -12.32
CA SER A 454 -6.36 27.17 -11.80
C SER A 454 -7.18 28.44 -12.00
N GLU A 455 -7.39 29.22 -10.93
CA GLU A 455 -7.74 30.62 -11.09
C GLU A 455 -6.80 31.22 -12.13
N PRO A 456 -7.30 32.00 -13.11
CA PRO A 456 -6.44 32.58 -14.12
C PRO A 456 -5.35 33.36 -13.40
N ALA A 457 -4.09 32.99 -13.65
CA ALA A 457 -2.95 33.64 -13.04
C ALA A 457 -3.11 35.15 -13.25
N ALA A 458 -3.11 35.91 -12.16
CA ALA A 458 -3.14 37.36 -12.22
C ALA A 458 -2.05 37.79 -13.19
N GLN A 459 -2.44 38.46 -14.28
CA GLN A 459 -1.49 38.91 -15.28
C GLN A 459 -0.52 39.85 -14.56
N GLU A 460 0.76 39.48 -14.51
CA GLU A 460 1.80 40.43 -14.14
C GLU A 460 1.70 41.60 -15.12
N ASP A 461 1.58 42.82 -14.58
CA ASP A 461 1.42 44.06 -15.34
C ASP A 461 2.62 44.25 -16.28
N ALA A 462 2.46 43.80 -17.52
CA ALA A 462 3.35 44.18 -18.60
C ALA A 462 3.14 45.69 -18.85
N PRO A 463 4.22 46.52 -18.84
CA PRO A 463 4.07 47.95 -19.04
C PRO A 463 3.44 48.24 -20.41
N PRO A 464 2.55 49.24 -20.52
CA PRO A 464 1.74 49.44 -21.72
C PRO A 464 2.61 49.70 -22.94
N ALA A 465 2.40 48.90 -23.99
CA ALA A 465 3.05 49.08 -25.27
C ALA A 465 2.68 50.46 -25.85
N ARG A 466 3.68 51.18 -26.37
CA ARG A 466 3.46 52.48 -27.01
C ARG A 466 2.67 52.31 -28.31
N ASP A 467 1.44 52.82 -28.32
CA ASP A 467 0.63 53.01 -29.53
C ASP A 467 1.39 53.84 -30.58
N ILE A 468 1.81 53.19 -31.67
CA ILE A 468 2.14 53.90 -32.92
C ILE A 468 0.90 53.86 -33.80
N ARG A 469 0.11 54.94 -33.75
CA ARG A 469 -1.07 55.12 -34.58
C ARG A 469 -0.66 55.47 -36.02
N TYR A 470 -1.09 54.64 -36.98
CA TYR A 470 -1.37 55.10 -38.34
C TYR A 470 -2.89 55.24 -38.50
N ALA A 471 -3.35 56.34 -39.07
CA ALA A 471 -4.77 56.67 -39.15
C ALA A 471 -5.22 56.94 -40.59
N ARG A 472 -6.25 56.18 -41.02
CA ARG A 472 -7.30 56.52 -42.03
C ARG A 472 -6.80 56.87 -43.47
N GLU A 473 -7.54 56.69 -44.57
CA GLU A 473 -8.95 56.37 -44.91
C GLU A 473 -8.94 55.25 -46.01
N GLY A 474 -10.00 54.56 -46.44
CA GLY A 474 -11.42 54.59 -46.11
C GLY A 474 -12.34 54.76 -47.34
N SER A 475 -12.76 53.67 -48.02
CA SER A 475 -14.04 53.62 -48.77
C SER A 475 -14.42 52.25 -49.36
N GLU A 476 -15.71 51.98 -49.33
CA GLU A 476 -16.49 50.96 -50.06
C GLU A 476 -17.85 51.66 -50.39
N VAL A 477 -18.70 51.31 -51.36
CA VAL A 477 -18.92 50.12 -52.20
C VAL A 477 -19.38 50.61 -53.61
N VAL A 478 -19.95 49.73 -54.45
CA VAL A 478 -21.08 49.98 -55.40
C VAL A 478 -20.81 49.96 -56.93
N LEU A 479 -21.32 48.86 -57.54
CA LEU A 479 -21.94 48.66 -58.87
C LEU A 479 -21.16 48.55 -60.21
N ARG A 480 -21.61 47.54 -60.97
CA ARG A 480 -21.46 47.33 -62.42
C ARG A 480 -22.26 48.36 -63.23
N SER A 481 -21.69 48.86 -64.34
CA SER A 481 -22.42 48.93 -65.62
C SER A 481 -21.51 49.02 -66.85
N LYS A 482 -21.95 48.35 -67.92
CA LYS A 482 -21.54 48.39 -69.34
C LYS A 482 -20.77 49.63 -69.83
N GLY A 483 -19.80 49.39 -70.74
CA GLY A 483 -19.71 50.19 -71.98
C GLY A 483 -18.31 50.60 -72.46
N LEU A 484 -17.88 49.99 -73.57
CA LEU A 484 -17.15 50.59 -74.72
C LEU A 484 -15.84 51.40 -74.51
N SER A 485 -14.91 51.14 -75.45
CA SER A 485 -14.02 52.13 -76.13
C SER A 485 -12.57 52.36 -75.62
N GLN A 486 -11.62 52.00 -76.51
CA GLN A 486 -10.36 52.71 -76.84
C GLN A 486 -9.18 52.79 -75.82
N SER A 487 -8.16 51.95 -76.04
CA SER A 487 -6.79 52.29 -76.56
C SER A 487 -6.36 53.79 -76.65
N PRO A 488 -5.05 54.17 -76.63
CA PRO A 488 -3.80 53.45 -76.25
C PRO A 488 -2.82 54.27 -75.34
N ASP A 489 -1.62 53.71 -75.15
CA ASP A 489 -0.31 54.34 -75.48
C ASP A 489 0.73 54.73 -74.37
N ARG A 490 1.94 54.17 -74.58
CA ARG A 490 3.30 54.74 -74.42
C ARG A 490 4.03 54.93 -73.06
N LYS A 491 5.20 54.26 -73.05
CA LYS A 491 6.58 54.74 -72.69
C LYS A 491 6.90 54.91 -71.19
N ALA A 492 8.13 54.69 -70.70
CA ALA A 492 9.41 54.33 -71.35
C ALA A 492 10.31 53.41 -70.48
N LEU A 493 11.27 52.74 -71.15
CA LEU A 493 12.55 52.20 -70.63
C LEU A 493 13.59 53.35 -70.45
N PRO A 494 14.90 53.13 -70.15
CA PRO A 494 15.64 51.95 -69.63
C PRO A 494 16.63 52.26 -68.46
N TYR A 495 17.23 51.22 -67.84
CA TYR A 495 18.70 51.08 -67.81
C TYR A 495 19.15 49.62 -67.54
N ARG A 496 20.40 49.29 -67.89
CA ARG A 496 20.97 47.94 -67.98
C ARG A 496 22.46 47.97 -67.61
N ARG A 497 22.96 47.02 -66.81
CA ARG A 497 24.31 46.40 -66.89
C ARG A 497 24.42 45.24 -65.89
N GLU A 498 24.61 43.99 -66.35
CA GLU A 498 25.90 43.27 -66.53
C GLU A 498 26.57 42.89 -65.19
N PHE A 499 27.18 41.73 -64.93
CA PHE A 499 27.28 40.38 -65.51
C PHE A 499 28.25 39.61 -64.57
N GLY A 500 28.16 38.28 -64.48
CA GLY A 500 29.39 37.46 -64.56
C GLY A 500 29.77 36.48 -63.44
N LYS A 501 29.55 35.18 -63.73
CA LYS A 501 30.41 34.02 -63.40
C LYS A 501 30.54 33.58 -61.92
N ALA A 502 30.91 32.33 -61.60
CA ALA A 502 30.71 31.03 -62.26
C ALA A 502 31.02 29.89 -61.25
N ARG A 503 30.50 28.70 -61.54
CA ARG A 503 30.73 27.38 -60.88
C ARG A 503 32.19 26.88 -61.00
N PRO A 504 32.63 25.80 -60.31
CA PRO A 504 31.97 24.48 -60.15
C PRO A 504 30.78 24.41 -59.18
#